data_AF-A0A2V9CCX5-F1
#
_entry.id   AF-A0A2V9CCX5-F1
#
_cell.length_a   1.000
_cell.length_b   1.000
_cell.length_c   1.000
_cell.angle_alpha   90.00
_cell.angle_beta   90.00
_cell.angle_gamma   90.00
#
_symmetry.space_group_name_H-M   'P 1'
#
loop_
_entity.id
_entity.type
_entity.pdbx_description
1 polymer ?
#
loop_
_entity_poly.entity_id
_entity_poly.type
_entity_poly.pdbx_seq_one_letter_code
_entity_poly.pdbx_strand_id
1 'polypeptide(L)'
;MEVSLVIKQRLEELHLEQRDLAIAANVTESYISQLLTRKKLPPASNRTDIYSKMEKLLKLPSGKISKLADHERKEELKRNLGEPATPLLAEVRELILGKCAPDKEKQVRAIFEKQPFGELERLVVQKLLDVVKAVAKEELESENWLRLVARLVGRSYEQMRVIVLEFLDTDVFNVSVQDCDSFLDPLIESWDINLGTFAMEVVLNRRLAPGHPKKFEFVEKEAERSEEEPGFARFLRDRVLSGDATKEEIAFLKRLRFNGKRPTPLYYYRELQNLRDPLHFRDASRSSIRNSSRGRK
;
A
#
# COMPACT_ATOMS: atom_id res chain seq x y z
N MET A 1 3.87 13.35 -25.15
CA MET A 1 3.93 14.79 -24.76
C MET A 1 4.27 14.81 -23.28
N GLU A 2 5.16 15.70 -22.86
CA GLU A 2 5.74 15.64 -21.51
C GLU A 2 5.30 16.81 -20.63
N VAL A 3 5.26 16.59 -19.32
CA VAL A 3 4.92 17.56 -18.27
C VAL A 3 5.79 18.81 -18.40
N SER A 4 7.12 18.62 -18.50
CA SER A 4 8.10 19.71 -18.62
C SER A 4 7.84 20.61 -19.85
N LEU A 5 7.47 20.02 -20.98
CA LEU A 5 7.21 20.75 -22.22
C LEU A 5 5.90 21.54 -22.13
N VAL A 6 4.84 20.94 -21.60
CA VAL A 6 3.54 21.61 -21.43
C VAL A 6 3.66 22.80 -20.50
N ILE A 7 4.40 22.68 -19.40
CA ILE A 7 4.60 23.79 -18.47
C ILE A 7 5.41 24.90 -19.13
N LYS A 8 6.53 24.60 -19.81
CA LYS A 8 7.36 25.61 -20.50
C LYS A 8 6.55 26.40 -21.53
N GLN A 9 5.80 25.70 -22.38
CA GLN A 9 4.97 26.33 -23.40
C GLN A 9 3.94 27.29 -22.78
N ARG A 10 3.29 26.89 -21.69
CA ARG A 10 2.28 27.73 -21.02
C ARG A 10 2.87 28.92 -20.29
N LEU A 11 4.07 28.79 -19.72
CA LEU A 11 4.78 29.92 -19.13
C LEU A 11 5.10 30.97 -20.20
N GLU A 12 5.58 30.53 -21.37
CA GLU A 12 5.89 31.42 -22.49
C GLU A 12 4.65 32.11 -23.06
N GLU A 13 3.57 31.36 -23.31
CA GLU A 13 2.29 31.89 -23.83
C GLU A 13 1.61 32.88 -22.87
N LEU A 14 1.84 32.75 -21.56
CA LEU A 14 1.26 33.60 -20.54
C LEU A 14 2.21 34.70 -20.05
N HIS A 15 3.43 34.77 -20.59
CA HIS A 15 4.50 35.66 -20.13
C HIS A 15 4.77 35.56 -18.62
N LEU A 16 4.78 34.33 -18.10
CA LEU A 16 5.06 34.01 -16.70
C LEU A 16 6.47 33.45 -16.52
N GLU A 17 7.07 33.73 -15.37
CA GLU A 17 8.38 33.19 -15.00
C GLU A 17 8.26 31.90 -14.17
N GLN A 18 9.35 31.14 -14.05
CA GLN A 18 9.41 29.97 -13.16
C GLN A 18 9.12 30.34 -11.70
N ARG A 19 9.54 31.55 -11.30
CA ARG A 19 9.29 32.12 -9.98
C ARG A 19 7.80 32.27 -9.68
N ASP A 20 7.00 32.70 -10.65
CA ASP A 20 5.55 32.83 -10.48
C ASP A 20 4.88 31.48 -10.21
N LEU A 21 5.32 30.45 -10.96
CA LEU A 21 4.84 29.09 -10.77
C LEU A 21 5.27 28.50 -9.42
N ALA A 22 6.50 28.80 -8.98
CA ALA A 22 7.01 28.37 -7.69
C ALA A 22 6.20 28.99 -6.53
N ILE A 23 5.91 30.29 -6.62
CA ILE A 23 5.06 30.99 -5.66
C ILE A 23 3.65 30.39 -5.64
N ALA A 24 3.02 30.20 -6.80
CA ALA A 24 1.67 29.65 -6.87
C ALA A 24 1.55 28.22 -6.32
N ALA A 25 2.60 27.40 -6.51
CA ALA A 25 2.65 26.04 -6.02
C ALA A 25 3.16 25.93 -4.55
N ASN A 26 3.57 27.05 -3.93
CA ASN A 26 4.20 27.09 -2.61
C ASN A 26 5.42 26.15 -2.51
N VAL A 27 6.32 26.24 -3.50
CA VAL A 27 7.57 25.48 -3.60
C VAL A 27 8.73 26.40 -3.95
N THR A 28 9.96 25.90 -3.86
CA THR A 28 11.14 26.67 -4.25
C THR A 28 11.26 26.80 -5.77
N GLU A 29 11.85 27.90 -6.26
CA GLU A 29 12.11 28.08 -7.69
C GLU A 29 13.04 26.99 -8.25
N SER A 30 14.03 26.54 -7.45
CA SER A 30 14.91 25.42 -7.81
C SER A 30 14.13 24.13 -8.06
N TYR A 31 13.07 23.85 -7.29
CA TYR A 31 12.24 22.67 -7.49
C TYR A 31 11.53 22.71 -8.85
N ILE A 32 10.96 23.86 -9.21
CA ILE A 32 10.36 24.07 -10.54
C ILE A 32 11.41 23.92 -11.63
N SER A 33 12.59 24.52 -11.47
CA SER A 33 13.69 24.39 -12.43
C SER A 33 14.12 22.93 -12.64
N GLN A 34 14.23 22.15 -11.57
CA GLN A 34 14.55 20.71 -11.64
C GLN A 34 13.47 19.90 -12.37
N LEU A 35 12.19 20.23 -12.16
CA LEU A 35 11.07 19.62 -12.87
C LEU A 35 11.12 19.96 -14.38
N LEU A 36 11.41 21.21 -14.72
CA LEU A 36 11.46 21.67 -16.11
C LEU A 36 12.72 21.20 -16.86
N THR A 37 13.81 20.94 -16.15
CA THR A 37 15.05 20.38 -16.70
C THR A 37 15.06 18.85 -16.72
N ARG A 38 14.01 18.19 -16.21
CA ARG A 38 13.90 16.73 -16.09
C ARG A 38 15.01 16.10 -15.26
N LYS A 39 15.69 16.88 -14.42
CA LYS A 39 16.56 16.33 -13.38
C LYS A 39 15.76 15.52 -12.36
N LYS A 40 14.45 15.72 -12.32
CA LYS A 40 13.53 15.08 -11.39
C LYS A 40 12.26 14.64 -12.08
N LEU A 41 11.72 13.51 -11.63
CA LEU A 41 10.44 12.99 -12.06
C LEU A 41 9.29 13.92 -11.63
N PRO A 42 8.24 14.05 -12.44
CA PRO A 42 7.04 14.78 -12.05
C PRO A 42 6.39 14.12 -10.83
N PRO A 43 5.75 14.90 -9.93
CA PRO A 43 5.02 14.39 -8.75
C PRO A 43 4.00 13.28 -9.05
N ALA A 44 3.57 12.54 -8.03
CA ALA A 44 2.67 11.41 -8.27
C ALA A 44 1.34 11.96 -8.81
N SER A 45 0.69 11.27 -9.73
CA SER A 45 -0.48 11.82 -10.43
C SER A 45 -1.65 12.17 -9.52
N ASN A 46 -1.78 11.49 -8.39
CA ASN A 46 -2.78 11.75 -7.36
C ASN A 46 -2.49 13.02 -6.53
N ARG A 47 -1.40 13.74 -6.80
CA ARG A 47 -0.96 14.94 -6.07
C ARG A 47 -1.74 16.19 -6.51
N THR A 48 -3.00 16.25 -6.08
CA THR A 48 -3.87 17.41 -6.32
C THR A 48 -3.37 18.68 -5.61
N ASP A 49 -2.66 18.53 -4.49
CA ASP A 49 -2.08 19.61 -3.69
C ASP A 49 -1.10 20.50 -4.48
N ILE A 50 -0.38 19.94 -5.45
CA ILE A 50 0.54 20.69 -6.33
C ILE A 50 -0.08 20.93 -7.72
N TYR A 51 -0.66 19.89 -8.34
CA TYR A 51 -1.12 20.01 -9.72
C TYR A 51 -2.29 20.98 -9.86
N SER A 52 -3.24 20.98 -8.92
CA SER A 52 -4.36 21.91 -8.99
C SER A 52 -3.89 23.38 -8.88
N LYS A 53 -2.83 23.65 -8.10
CA LYS A 53 -2.25 24.99 -7.97
C LYS A 53 -1.54 25.42 -9.26
N MET A 54 -0.73 24.53 -9.84
CA MET A 54 -0.02 24.77 -11.11
C MET A 54 -0.99 24.94 -12.29
N GLU A 55 -1.97 24.05 -12.43
CA GLU A 55 -2.97 24.09 -13.50
C GLU A 55 -3.80 25.37 -13.48
N LYS A 56 -4.16 25.84 -12.28
CA LYS A 56 -4.89 27.10 -12.08
C LYS A 56 -4.08 28.29 -12.58
N LEU A 57 -2.79 28.39 -12.24
CA LEU A 57 -1.93 29.48 -12.73
C LEU A 57 -1.73 29.41 -14.24
N LEU A 58 -1.47 28.21 -14.78
CA LEU A 58 -1.20 27.99 -16.21
C LEU A 58 -2.47 28.00 -17.08
N LYS A 59 -3.65 28.21 -16.48
CA LYS A 59 -4.97 28.16 -17.14
C LYS A 59 -5.16 26.87 -17.93
N LEU A 60 -4.76 25.73 -17.36
CA LEU A 60 -4.93 24.41 -17.93
C LEU A 60 -6.20 23.73 -17.39
N PRO A 61 -6.82 22.81 -18.16
CA PRO A 61 -7.90 21.98 -17.64
C PRO A 61 -7.43 21.17 -16.43
N SER A 62 -8.31 21.03 -15.44
CA SER A 62 -8.04 20.25 -14.23
C SER A 62 -7.66 18.81 -14.58
N GLY A 63 -6.56 18.32 -13.99
CA GLY A 63 -6.03 16.97 -14.18
C GLY A 63 -5.32 16.73 -15.52
N LYS A 64 -4.97 17.78 -16.27
CA LYS A 64 -4.17 17.65 -17.48
C LYS A 64 -2.72 17.29 -17.15
N ILE A 65 -2.12 17.96 -16.17
CA ILE A 65 -0.72 17.71 -15.78
C ILE A 65 -0.61 16.35 -15.08
N SER A 66 -1.55 16.00 -14.20
CA SER A 66 -1.54 14.71 -13.50
C SER A 66 -1.59 13.52 -14.45
N LYS A 67 -2.41 13.58 -15.51
CA LYS A 67 -2.49 12.52 -16.55
C LYS A 67 -1.17 12.34 -17.31
N LEU A 68 -0.45 13.42 -17.57
CA LEU A 68 0.85 13.36 -18.23
C LEU A 68 1.91 12.78 -17.29
N ALA A 69 1.89 13.19 -16.01
CA ALA A 69 2.77 12.64 -14.98
C ALA A 69 2.55 11.14 -14.77
N ASP A 70 1.30 10.69 -14.78
CA ASP A 70 0.93 9.26 -14.76
C ASP A 70 1.63 8.47 -15.86
N HIS A 71 1.62 9.02 -17.07
CA HIS A 71 2.22 8.35 -18.21
C HIS A 71 3.75 8.29 -18.08
N GLU A 72 4.39 9.42 -17.73
CA GLU A 72 5.85 9.47 -17.53
C GLU A 72 6.32 8.53 -16.42
N ARG A 73 5.65 8.52 -15.26
CA ARG A 73 6.05 7.63 -14.15
C ARG A 73 5.84 6.15 -14.47
N LYS A 74 4.78 5.81 -15.24
CA LYS A 74 4.58 4.42 -15.71
C LYS A 74 5.67 3.99 -16.69
N GLU A 75 6.09 4.86 -17.59
CA GLU A 75 7.20 4.56 -18.51
C GLU A 75 8.53 4.41 -17.75
N GLU A 76 8.76 5.23 -16.72
CA GLU A 76 9.96 5.09 -15.88
C GLU A 76 9.95 3.79 -15.06
N LEU A 77 8.80 3.45 -14.46
CA LEU A 77 8.63 2.16 -13.79
C LEU A 77 8.93 1.00 -14.74
N LYS A 78 8.41 1.04 -15.98
CA LYS A 78 8.70 -0.01 -16.97
C LYS A 78 10.19 -0.14 -17.29
N ARG A 79 10.94 0.96 -17.32
CA ARG A 79 12.40 0.93 -17.53
C ARG A 79 13.12 0.24 -16.38
N ASN A 80 12.63 0.42 -15.16
CA ASN A 80 13.28 -0.05 -13.94
C ASN A 80 12.85 -1.47 -13.51
N LEU A 81 11.88 -2.10 -14.19
CA LEU A 81 11.37 -3.46 -13.89
C LEU A 81 12.40 -4.59 -14.05
N GLY A 82 13.64 -4.30 -14.46
CA GLY A 82 14.71 -5.29 -14.66
C GLY A 82 15.85 -5.24 -13.65
N GLU A 83 15.92 -4.22 -12.79
CA GLU A 83 17.03 -4.08 -11.84
C GLU A 83 16.73 -4.81 -10.53
N PRO A 84 17.67 -5.63 -10.01
CA PRO A 84 17.49 -6.27 -8.71
C PRO A 84 17.38 -5.20 -7.62
N ALA A 85 16.43 -5.39 -6.70
CA ALA A 85 16.23 -4.47 -5.58
C ALA A 85 17.53 -4.38 -4.76
N THR A 86 18.10 -3.18 -4.69
CA THR A 86 19.31 -2.91 -3.91
C THR A 86 18.98 -3.07 -2.42
N PRO A 87 19.86 -3.63 -1.59
CA PRO A 87 19.66 -3.66 -0.15
C PRO A 87 19.44 -2.25 0.41
N LEU A 88 18.58 -2.13 1.42
CA LEU A 88 18.38 -0.89 2.16
C LEU A 88 19.73 -0.36 2.66
N LEU A 89 19.92 0.96 2.57
CA LEU A 89 21.11 1.63 3.11
C LEU A 89 21.28 1.27 4.59
N ALA A 90 22.51 0.95 5.00
CA ALA A 90 22.80 0.52 6.36
C ALA A 90 22.38 1.57 7.40
N GLU A 91 22.55 2.86 7.09
CA GLU A 91 22.13 3.96 7.95
C GLU A 91 20.61 4.00 8.15
N VAL A 92 19.84 3.80 7.08
CA VAL A 92 18.37 3.74 7.14
C VAL A 92 17.93 2.54 8.00
N ARG A 93 18.61 1.40 7.88
CA ARG A 93 18.34 0.22 8.71
C ARG A 93 18.56 0.52 10.20
N GLU A 94 19.67 1.16 10.54
CA GLU A 94 19.97 1.51 11.93
C GLU A 94 18.96 2.51 12.50
N LEU A 95 18.50 3.48 11.72
CA LEU A 95 17.46 4.41 12.15
C LEU A 95 16.12 3.70 12.42
N ILE A 96 15.76 2.72 11.58
CA ILE A 96 14.55 1.91 11.77
C ILE A 96 14.69 1.02 13.01
N LEU A 97 15.81 0.31 13.16
CA LEU A 97 16.06 -0.56 14.31
C LEU A 97 16.14 0.24 15.62
N GLY A 98 16.69 1.45 15.61
CA GLY A 98 16.77 2.32 16.77
C GLY A 98 15.42 2.76 17.35
N LYS A 99 14.34 2.65 16.56
CA LYS A 99 12.95 2.90 17.00
C LYS A 99 12.19 1.63 17.37
N CYS A 100 12.79 0.45 17.18
CA CYS A 100 12.16 -0.83 17.51
C CYS A 100 12.05 -1.00 19.03
N ALA A 101 11.02 -1.71 19.49
CA ALA A 101 10.88 -2.08 20.88
C ALA A 101 12.13 -2.85 21.37
N PRO A 102 12.73 -2.46 22.52
CA PRO A 102 14.06 -2.91 22.93
C PRO A 102 14.12 -4.42 23.23
N ASP A 103 13.00 -5.03 23.58
CA ASP A 103 12.86 -6.48 23.82
C ASP A 103 12.96 -7.29 22.52
N LYS A 104 12.58 -6.70 21.37
CA LYS A 104 12.57 -7.39 20.07
C LYS A 104 13.66 -6.94 19.11
N GLU A 105 14.30 -5.80 19.35
CA GLU A 105 15.32 -5.22 18.48
C GLU A 105 16.38 -6.24 18.06
N LYS A 106 16.97 -6.98 19.02
CA LYS A 106 18.01 -7.98 18.74
C LYS A 106 17.53 -9.10 17.82
N GLN A 107 16.30 -9.56 18.00
CA GLN A 107 15.73 -10.63 17.18
C GLN A 107 15.43 -10.13 15.77
N VAL A 108 14.85 -8.94 15.65
CA VAL A 108 14.56 -8.30 14.36
C VAL A 108 15.87 -8.01 13.60
N ARG A 109 16.87 -7.45 14.27
CA ARG A 109 18.20 -7.18 13.71
C ARG A 109 18.83 -8.43 13.12
N ALA A 110 18.82 -9.54 13.85
CA ALA A 110 19.33 -10.82 13.35
C ALA A 110 18.61 -11.30 12.08
N ILE A 111 17.30 -11.04 11.95
CA ILE A 111 16.54 -11.37 10.73
C ILE A 111 16.97 -10.46 9.57
N PHE A 112 17.10 -9.14 9.80
CA PHE A 112 17.52 -8.18 8.78
C PHE A 112 18.94 -8.46 8.27
N GLU A 113 19.87 -8.80 9.17
CA GLU A 113 21.25 -9.13 8.80
C GLU A 113 21.33 -10.45 8.02
N LYS A 114 20.49 -11.43 8.37
CA LYS A 114 20.43 -12.73 7.67
C LYS A 114 19.88 -12.60 6.25
N GLN A 115 18.89 -11.73 6.06
CA GLN A 115 18.29 -11.46 4.75
C GLN A 115 18.18 -9.94 4.54
N PRO A 116 19.28 -9.29 4.11
CA PRO A 116 19.28 -7.86 3.86
C PRO A 116 18.20 -7.49 2.86
N PHE A 117 17.35 -6.57 3.28
CA PHE A 117 16.17 -6.10 2.56
C PHE A 117 15.24 -7.23 2.10
N GLY A 118 15.07 -8.23 2.98
CA GLY A 118 14.12 -9.32 2.86
C GLY A 118 12.67 -8.88 3.09
N GLU A 119 11.76 -9.84 3.08
CA GLU A 119 10.31 -9.60 3.17
C GLU A 119 9.92 -8.86 4.46
N LEU A 120 10.49 -9.25 5.60
CA LEU A 120 10.20 -8.62 6.89
C LEU A 120 10.69 -7.17 6.93
N GLU A 121 11.91 -6.91 6.46
CA GLU A 121 12.48 -5.55 6.43
C GLU A 121 11.64 -4.65 5.52
N ARG A 122 11.27 -5.13 4.32
CA ARG A 122 10.37 -4.40 3.41
C ARG A 122 9.01 -4.15 4.03
N LEU A 123 8.44 -5.13 4.73
CA LEU A 123 7.15 -4.98 5.40
C LEU A 123 7.20 -3.88 6.46
N VAL A 124 8.20 -3.92 7.34
CA VAL A 124 8.39 -2.93 8.40
C VAL A 124 8.58 -1.54 7.78
N VAL A 125 9.52 -1.39 6.86
CA VAL A 125 9.82 -0.10 6.20
C VAL A 125 8.56 0.45 5.52
N GLN A 126 7.85 -0.39 4.76
CA GLN A 126 6.61 0.01 4.07
C GLN A 126 5.55 0.50 5.07
N LYS A 127 5.34 -0.21 6.19
CA LYS A 127 4.34 0.19 7.18
C LYS A 127 4.70 1.47 7.92
N LEU A 128 5.98 1.66 8.26
CA LEU A 128 6.44 2.92 8.83
C LEU A 128 6.24 4.07 7.84
N LEU A 129 6.63 3.89 6.57
CA LEU A 129 6.39 4.88 5.51
C LEU A 129 4.90 5.19 5.34
N ASP A 130 4.03 4.18 5.31
CA ASP A 130 2.58 4.35 5.16
C ASP A 130 2.00 5.22 6.30
N VAL A 131 2.38 4.93 7.54
CA VAL A 131 1.93 5.68 8.73
C VAL A 131 2.40 7.13 8.65
N VAL A 132 3.69 7.34 8.40
CA VAL A 132 4.29 8.67 8.38
C VAL A 132 3.75 9.49 7.21
N LYS A 133 3.52 8.88 6.05
CA LYS A 133 2.88 9.52 4.89
C LYS A 133 1.43 9.87 5.15
N ALA A 134 0.69 9.06 5.93
CA ALA A 134 -0.68 9.41 6.31
C ALA A 134 -0.71 10.71 7.12
N VAL A 135 0.16 10.81 8.14
CA VAL A 135 0.32 12.05 8.93
C VAL A 135 0.72 13.22 8.03
N ALA A 136 1.74 13.05 7.19
CA ALA A 136 2.22 14.11 6.32
C ALA A 136 1.17 14.59 5.29
N LYS A 137 0.27 13.70 4.85
CA LYS A 137 -0.86 14.06 3.97
C LYS A 137 -1.94 14.84 4.72
N GLU A 138 -2.30 14.40 5.92
CA GLU A 138 -3.30 15.07 6.76
C GLU A 138 -2.84 16.49 7.13
N GLU A 139 -1.55 16.67 7.42
CA GLU A 139 -0.97 17.95 7.83
C GLU A 139 -0.41 18.79 6.66
N LEU A 140 -0.57 18.35 5.41
CA LEU A 140 0.10 18.97 4.27
C LEU A 140 -0.27 20.44 4.06
N GLU A 141 -1.53 20.81 4.34
CA GLU A 141 -2.01 22.19 4.22
C GLU A 141 -1.90 22.97 5.55
N SER A 142 -1.39 22.35 6.62
CA SER A 142 -1.15 22.98 7.92
C SER A 142 0.19 23.72 7.91
N GLU A 143 0.14 25.03 7.67
CA GLU A 143 1.34 25.88 7.68
C GLU A 143 2.09 25.82 9.02
N ASN A 144 1.34 25.76 10.13
CA ASN A 144 1.91 25.66 11.48
C ASN A 144 2.70 24.37 11.66
N TRP A 145 2.14 23.23 11.24
CA TRP A 145 2.82 21.94 11.33
C TRP A 145 4.08 21.92 10.48
N LEU A 146 3.99 22.40 9.23
CA LEU A 146 5.14 22.48 8.33
C LEU A 146 6.25 23.36 8.90
N ARG A 147 5.92 24.51 9.50
CA ARG A 147 6.91 25.38 10.16
C ARG A 147 7.53 24.71 11.39
N LEU A 148 6.76 23.93 12.14
CA LEU A 148 7.24 23.20 13.31
C LEU A 148 8.26 22.13 12.89
N VAL A 149 7.91 21.28 11.92
CA VAL A 149 8.81 20.26 11.39
C VAL A 149 10.02 20.89 10.71
N ALA A 150 9.83 21.98 9.94
CA ALA A 150 10.93 22.73 9.34
C ALA A 150 11.97 23.18 10.37
N ARG A 151 11.53 23.72 11.51
CA ARG A 151 12.44 24.17 12.58
C ARG A 151 13.21 23.01 13.19
N LEU A 152 12.58 21.86 13.40
CA LEU A 152 13.24 20.68 13.98
C LEU A 152 14.38 20.17 13.08
N VAL A 153 14.19 20.21 11.77
CA VAL A 153 15.16 19.72 10.78
C VAL A 153 16.06 20.86 10.24
N GLY A 154 15.95 22.07 10.79
CA GLY A 154 16.77 23.22 10.39
C GLY A 154 16.54 23.72 8.95
N ARG A 155 15.30 23.66 8.46
CA ARG A 155 14.89 24.06 7.11
C ARG A 155 13.95 25.26 7.11
N SER A 156 13.85 25.94 5.96
CA SER A 156 12.79 26.95 5.74
C SER A 156 11.43 26.28 5.51
N TYR A 157 10.35 27.08 5.57
CA TYR A 157 9.00 26.59 5.27
C TYR A 157 8.88 26.09 3.82
N GLU A 158 9.40 26.83 2.85
CA GLU A 158 9.34 26.51 1.43
C GLU A 158 10.18 25.27 1.11
N GLN A 159 11.34 25.14 1.77
CA GLN A 159 12.16 23.93 1.70
C GLN A 159 11.41 22.73 2.29
N MET A 160 10.81 22.88 3.46
CA MET A 160 10.06 21.80 4.11
C MET A 160 8.82 21.39 3.30
N ARG A 161 8.11 22.35 2.69
CA ARG A 161 7.05 22.05 1.70
C ARG A 161 7.61 21.11 0.64
N VAL A 162 8.66 21.51 -0.06
CA VAL A 162 9.29 20.69 -1.11
C VAL A 162 9.69 19.30 -0.60
N ILE A 163 10.35 19.22 0.57
CA ILE A 163 10.80 17.96 1.18
C ILE A 163 9.61 17.03 1.49
N VAL A 164 8.51 17.55 2.05
CA VAL A 164 7.29 16.76 2.28
C VAL A 164 6.70 16.27 0.96
N LEU A 165 6.62 17.13 -0.06
CA LEU A 165 6.08 16.73 -1.36
C LEU A 165 6.92 15.59 -1.98
N GLU A 166 8.23 15.62 -1.81
CA GLU A 166 9.12 14.55 -2.30
C GLU A 166 8.90 13.26 -1.52
N PHE A 167 8.91 13.34 -0.19
CA PHE A 167 8.73 12.20 0.69
C PHE A 167 7.41 11.46 0.43
N LEU A 168 6.33 12.19 0.15
CA LEU A 168 5.03 11.60 -0.17
C LEU A 168 5.08 10.67 -1.40
N ASP A 169 6.03 10.90 -2.31
CA ASP A 169 6.24 10.10 -3.51
C ASP A 169 7.29 8.99 -3.33
N THR A 170 8.06 8.98 -2.23
CA THR A 170 9.15 8.02 -1.96
C THR A 170 8.62 6.60 -1.68
N ASP A 171 9.11 5.58 -2.36
CA ASP A 171 8.73 4.19 -2.06
C ASP A 171 9.75 3.48 -1.14
N VAL A 172 9.43 2.24 -0.75
CA VAL A 172 10.28 1.40 0.10
C VAL A 172 11.67 1.12 -0.49
N PHE A 173 11.85 1.23 -1.81
CA PHE A 173 13.12 0.99 -2.50
C PHE A 173 13.97 2.26 -2.60
N ASN A 174 13.35 3.43 -2.53
CA ASN A 174 13.98 4.73 -2.73
C ASN A 174 14.09 5.56 -1.44
N VAL A 175 13.74 4.99 -0.28
CA VAL A 175 13.86 5.67 1.01
C VAL A 175 15.31 6.02 1.31
N SER A 176 15.55 7.28 1.65
CA SER A 176 16.87 7.83 1.94
C SER A 176 17.06 8.13 3.43
N VAL A 177 18.33 8.34 3.84
CA VAL A 177 18.66 8.82 5.19
C VAL A 177 17.97 10.16 5.47
N GLN A 178 17.90 11.04 4.47
CA GLN A 178 17.23 12.33 4.60
C GLN A 178 15.72 12.17 4.88
N ASP A 179 15.05 11.19 4.26
CA ASP A 179 13.64 10.89 4.53
C ASP A 179 13.46 10.42 5.98
N CYS A 180 14.39 9.61 6.48
CA CYS A 180 14.38 9.17 7.87
C CYS A 180 14.57 10.32 8.85
N ASP A 181 15.61 11.13 8.66
CA ASP A 181 15.91 12.27 9.54
C ASP A 181 14.81 13.33 9.51
N SER A 182 14.18 13.54 8.35
CA SER A 182 13.16 14.58 8.18
C SER A 182 11.77 14.15 8.68
N PHE A 183 11.47 12.84 8.63
CA PHE A 183 10.12 12.34 8.89
C PHE A 183 10.04 11.15 9.83
N LEU A 184 10.70 10.03 9.52
CA LEU A 184 10.55 8.83 10.35
C LEU A 184 11.04 9.06 11.77
N ASP A 185 12.27 9.56 11.93
CA ASP A 185 12.87 9.80 13.24
C ASP A 185 12.08 10.80 14.10
N PRO A 186 11.67 11.99 13.60
CA PRO A 186 10.89 12.93 14.40
C PRO A 186 9.45 12.49 14.66
N LEU A 187 8.79 11.81 13.70
CA LEU A 187 7.37 11.48 13.80
C LEU A 187 7.09 10.14 14.49
N ILE A 188 8.02 9.18 14.46
CA ILE A 188 7.88 7.90 15.14
C ILE A 188 8.63 7.96 16.47
N GLU A 189 7.90 7.74 17.55
CA GLU A 189 8.47 7.57 18.88
C GLU A 189 9.07 6.16 19.01
N SER A 190 8.27 5.15 18.67
CA SER A 190 8.69 3.74 18.65
C SER A 190 7.77 2.89 17.77
N TRP A 191 8.21 1.66 17.47
CA TRP A 191 7.37 0.66 16.84
C TRP A 191 7.68 -0.74 17.37
N ASP A 192 6.69 -1.63 17.28
CA ASP A 192 6.80 -3.02 17.70
C ASP A 192 6.16 -3.96 16.68
N ILE A 193 6.63 -5.21 16.63
CA ILE A 193 6.05 -6.27 15.80
C ILE A 193 5.98 -7.60 16.56
N ASN A 194 4.85 -8.28 16.48
CA ASN A 194 4.74 -9.67 16.89
C ASN A 194 5.17 -10.58 15.73
N LEU A 195 6.33 -11.22 15.83
CA LEU A 195 6.86 -12.07 14.76
C LEU A 195 6.05 -13.34 14.49
N GLY A 196 5.14 -13.74 15.40
CA GLY A 196 4.24 -14.88 15.20
C GLY A 196 2.97 -14.53 14.43
N THR A 197 2.45 -13.31 14.57
CA THR A 197 1.21 -12.86 13.92
C THR A 197 1.43 -11.76 12.88
N PHE A 198 2.66 -11.25 12.77
CA PHE A 198 3.03 -10.04 12.04
C PHE A 198 2.27 -8.77 12.46
N ALA A 199 1.54 -8.81 13.58
CA ALA A 199 0.85 -7.63 14.08
C ALA A 199 1.88 -6.56 14.46
N MET A 200 1.69 -5.34 13.96
CA MET A 200 2.63 -4.24 14.12
C MET A 200 1.94 -3.07 14.82
N GLU A 201 2.62 -2.44 15.77
CA GLU A 201 2.16 -1.23 16.43
C GLU A 201 3.17 -0.11 16.19
N VAL A 202 2.68 1.07 15.82
CA VAL A 202 3.50 2.26 15.61
C VAL A 202 3.01 3.37 16.53
N VAL A 203 3.90 3.85 17.39
CA VAL A 203 3.66 4.94 18.33
C VAL A 203 4.21 6.23 17.72
N LEU A 204 3.31 7.18 17.50
CA LEU A 204 3.66 8.49 16.94
C LEU A 204 4.08 9.47 18.04
N ASN A 205 4.98 10.37 17.69
CA ASN A 205 5.37 11.48 18.54
C ASN A 205 4.20 12.44 18.73
N ARG A 206 3.62 12.46 19.94
CA ARG A 206 2.41 13.23 20.28
C ARG A 206 2.53 14.74 20.04
N ARG A 207 3.76 15.28 20.01
CA ARG A 207 4.00 16.70 19.77
C ARG A 207 3.81 17.09 18.30
N LEU A 208 4.07 16.15 17.39
CA LEU A 208 4.04 16.38 15.95
C LEU A 208 2.86 15.70 15.27
N ALA A 209 2.35 14.61 15.83
CA ALA A 209 1.21 13.89 15.31
C ALA A 209 0.30 13.48 16.48
N PRO A 210 -0.56 14.40 16.96
CA PRO A 210 -1.48 14.10 18.05
C PRO A 210 -2.48 13.04 17.59
N GLY A 211 -2.31 11.80 18.05
CA GLY A 211 -3.16 10.68 17.68
C GLY A 211 -2.90 9.43 18.53
N HIS A 212 -3.80 8.46 18.43
CA HIS A 212 -3.60 7.15 19.02
C HIS A 212 -2.56 6.33 18.24
N PRO A 213 -1.86 5.39 18.90
CA PRO A 213 -0.99 4.42 18.22
C PRO A 213 -1.72 3.75 17.05
N LYS A 214 -1.00 3.52 15.95
CA LYS A 214 -1.54 2.80 14.78
C LYS A 214 -1.21 1.33 14.93
N LYS A 215 -2.24 0.49 15.05
CA LYS A 215 -2.10 -0.96 15.12
C LYS A 215 -2.53 -1.60 13.81
N PHE A 216 -1.69 -2.50 13.30
CA PHE A 216 -1.92 -3.28 12.10
C PHE A 216 -1.95 -4.75 12.48
N GLU A 217 -2.95 -5.47 11.98
CA GLU A 217 -3.08 -6.91 12.19
C GLU A 217 -3.28 -7.57 10.83
N PHE A 218 -2.55 -8.66 10.60
CA PHE A 218 -2.70 -9.47 9.40
C PHE A 218 -3.68 -10.60 9.72
N VAL A 219 -4.93 -10.40 9.32
CA VAL A 219 -5.99 -11.39 9.49
C VAL A 219 -6.34 -11.94 8.12
N GLU A 220 -6.30 -13.26 7.97
CA GLU A 220 -6.91 -13.93 6.83
C GLU A 220 -8.43 -13.69 6.91
N LYS A 221 -8.92 -12.69 6.18
CA LYS A 221 -10.35 -12.49 6.02
C LYS A 221 -10.85 -13.54 5.04
N GLU A 222 -11.70 -14.45 5.51
CA GLU A 222 -12.58 -15.20 4.61
C GLU A 222 -13.29 -14.16 3.72
N ALA A 223 -13.06 -14.22 2.41
CA ALA A 223 -13.51 -13.20 1.47
C ALA A 223 -15.01 -12.90 1.68
N GLU A 224 -15.34 -11.61 1.81
CA GLU A 224 -16.69 -11.12 2.12
C GLU A 224 -17.76 -11.89 1.33
N ARG A 225 -18.82 -12.32 2.03
CA ARG A 225 -19.94 -13.05 1.41
C ARG A 225 -20.49 -12.22 0.26
N SER A 226 -20.16 -12.56 -0.99
CA SER A 226 -20.88 -12.03 -2.15
C SER A 226 -22.38 -12.24 -1.96
N GLU A 227 -23.18 -11.30 -2.48
CA GLU A 227 -24.63 -11.43 -2.53
C GLU A 227 -25.03 -12.84 -3.00
N GLU A 228 -26.06 -13.40 -2.39
CA GLU A 228 -26.47 -14.77 -2.66
C GLU A 228 -26.77 -14.96 -4.15
N GLU A 229 -25.99 -15.81 -4.82
CA GLU A 229 -26.11 -16.04 -6.25
C GLU A 229 -27.56 -16.43 -6.63
N PRO A 230 -28.19 -15.75 -7.61
CA PRO A 230 -29.59 -16.04 -7.98
C PRO A 230 -29.82 -17.50 -8.39
N GLY A 231 -28.81 -18.15 -8.98
CA GLY A 231 -28.84 -19.56 -9.31
C GLY A 231 -28.86 -20.48 -8.08
N PHE A 232 -28.16 -20.08 -7.01
CA PHE A 232 -28.16 -20.78 -5.73
C PHE A 232 -29.49 -20.65 -5.01
N ALA A 233 -30.06 -19.44 -4.97
CA ALA A 233 -31.38 -19.21 -4.39
C ALA A 233 -32.48 -20.02 -5.11
N ARG A 234 -32.38 -20.18 -6.44
CA ARG A 234 -33.28 -21.03 -7.24
C ARG A 234 -33.07 -22.52 -6.95
N PHE A 235 -31.84 -22.97 -6.79
CA PHE A 235 -31.51 -24.35 -6.37
C PHE A 235 -32.16 -24.70 -5.03
N LEU A 236 -32.04 -23.83 -4.02
CA LEU A 236 -32.63 -24.05 -2.69
C LEU A 236 -34.17 -24.09 -2.67
N ARG A 237 -34.84 -23.45 -3.64
CA ARG A 237 -36.31 -23.48 -3.78
C ARG A 237 -36.80 -24.72 -4.51
N ASP A 238 -35.92 -25.38 -5.28
CA ASP A 238 -36.25 -26.57 -6.04
C ASP A 238 -36.07 -27.81 -5.16
N ARG A 239 -37.20 -28.39 -4.73
CA ARG A 239 -37.23 -29.60 -3.90
C ARG A 239 -36.70 -30.83 -4.60
N VAL A 240 -36.71 -30.87 -5.93
CA VAL A 240 -36.18 -31.99 -6.71
C VAL A 240 -34.66 -31.98 -6.70
N LEU A 241 -34.05 -30.78 -6.68
CA LEU A 241 -32.60 -30.62 -6.74
C LEU A 241 -31.93 -30.52 -5.36
N SER A 242 -32.61 -29.96 -4.36
CA SER A 242 -31.99 -29.66 -3.05
C SER A 242 -32.66 -30.36 -1.86
N GLY A 243 -33.70 -31.18 -2.09
CA GLY A 243 -34.57 -31.72 -1.05
C GLY A 243 -33.87 -32.61 -0.01
N ASP A 244 -32.72 -33.17 -0.35
CA ASP A 244 -31.92 -34.04 0.51
C ASP A 244 -30.57 -33.42 0.90
N ALA A 245 -30.33 -32.14 0.61
CA ALA A 245 -29.08 -31.45 0.91
C ALA A 245 -28.94 -31.13 2.41
N THR A 246 -27.80 -31.46 2.99
CA THR A 246 -27.48 -31.14 4.39
C THR A 246 -27.07 -29.68 4.57
N LYS A 247 -27.11 -29.18 5.82
CA LYS A 247 -26.69 -27.81 6.13
C LYS A 247 -25.22 -27.55 5.79
N GLU A 248 -24.35 -28.55 5.95
CA GLU A 248 -22.92 -28.46 5.66
C GLU A 248 -22.67 -28.41 4.15
N GLU A 249 -23.35 -29.25 3.37
CA GLU A 249 -23.29 -29.23 1.90
C GLU A 249 -23.82 -27.90 1.34
N ILE A 250 -24.93 -27.40 1.88
CA ILE A 250 -25.48 -26.09 1.50
C ILE A 250 -24.48 -24.97 1.83
N ALA A 251 -23.82 -25.03 2.99
CA ALA A 251 -22.81 -24.05 3.37
C ALA A 251 -21.58 -24.09 2.44
N PHE A 252 -21.16 -25.28 2.00
CA PHE A 252 -20.09 -25.44 1.01
C PHE A 252 -20.50 -24.83 -0.34
N LEU A 253 -21.66 -25.20 -0.87
CA LEU A 253 -22.15 -24.71 -2.16
C LEU A 253 -22.32 -23.18 -2.18
N LYS A 254 -22.70 -22.59 -1.05
CA LYS A 254 -22.81 -21.13 -0.88
C LYS A 254 -21.46 -20.41 -0.95
N ARG A 255 -20.34 -21.10 -0.70
CA ARG A 255 -18.98 -20.53 -0.76
C ARG A 255 -18.37 -20.53 -2.16
N LEU A 256 -18.98 -21.23 -3.12
CA LEU A 256 -18.50 -21.26 -4.51
C LEU A 256 -18.54 -19.86 -5.13
N ARG A 257 -17.48 -19.49 -5.86
CA ARG A 257 -17.31 -18.17 -6.50
C ARG A 257 -17.28 -18.31 -8.01
N PHE A 258 -17.88 -17.35 -8.71
CA PHE A 258 -17.97 -17.34 -10.16
C PHE A 258 -17.54 -15.99 -10.72
N ASN A 259 -16.56 -15.99 -11.62
CA ASN A 259 -16.09 -14.77 -12.28
C ASN A 259 -16.77 -14.65 -13.65
N GLY A 260 -17.67 -13.68 -13.80
CA GLY A 260 -18.29 -13.32 -15.08
C GLY A 260 -19.28 -14.34 -15.67
N LYS A 261 -19.53 -15.47 -14.99
CA LYS A 261 -20.52 -16.48 -15.36
C LYS A 261 -21.52 -16.65 -14.22
N ARG A 262 -22.81 -16.75 -14.53
CA ARG A 262 -23.86 -17.00 -13.53
C ARG A 262 -24.24 -18.49 -13.54
N PRO A 263 -23.97 -19.23 -12.45
CA PRO A 263 -24.30 -20.65 -12.37
C PRO A 263 -25.82 -20.86 -12.37
N THR A 264 -26.26 -21.96 -12.97
CA THR A 264 -27.67 -22.39 -12.95
C THR A 264 -27.94 -23.30 -11.76
N PRO A 265 -29.21 -23.55 -11.40
CA PRO A 265 -29.54 -24.53 -10.34
C PRO A 265 -28.93 -25.92 -10.58
N LEU A 266 -28.85 -26.34 -11.85
CA LEU A 266 -28.26 -27.61 -12.25
C LEU A 266 -26.75 -27.68 -11.97
N TYR A 267 -26.05 -26.56 -12.01
CA TYR A 267 -24.64 -26.51 -11.63
C TYR A 267 -24.48 -26.88 -10.15
N TYR A 268 -25.28 -26.27 -9.26
CA TYR A 268 -25.24 -26.57 -7.82
C TYR A 268 -25.65 -28.00 -7.51
N TYR A 269 -26.64 -28.55 -8.22
CA TYR A 269 -27.00 -29.96 -8.11
C TYR A 269 -25.82 -30.87 -8.48
N ARG A 270 -25.11 -30.56 -9.57
CA ARG A 270 -23.95 -31.36 -9.99
C ARG A 270 -22.81 -31.28 -8.98
N GLU A 271 -22.52 -30.11 -8.44
CA GLU A 271 -21.51 -29.97 -7.38
C GLU A 271 -21.92 -30.70 -6.10
N LEU A 272 -23.21 -30.69 -5.74
CA LEU A 272 -23.72 -31.49 -4.63
C LEU A 272 -23.48 -32.99 -4.86
N GLN A 273 -23.73 -33.49 -6.06
CA GLN A 273 -23.47 -34.89 -6.39
C GLN A 273 -21.96 -35.20 -6.39
N ASN A 274 -21.12 -34.29 -6.87
CA ASN A 274 -19.66 -34.44 -6.82
C ASN A 274 -19.15 -34.56 -5.37
N LEU A 275 -19.72 -33.81 -4.43
CA LEU A 275 -19.37 -33.90 -3.00
C LEU A 275 -19.71 -35.25 -2.39
N ARG A 276 -20.76 -35.89 -2.89
CA ARG A 276 -21.25 -37.19 -2.41
C ARG A 276 -20.61 -38.36 -3.13
N ASP A 277 -19.92 -38.11 -4.24
CA ASP A 277 -19.33 -39.16 -5.06
C ASP A 277 -18.16 -39.82 -4.29
N PRO A 278 -18.24 -41.13 -4.00
CA PRO A 278 -17.18 -41.87 -3.32
C PRO A 278 -15.85 -41.91 -4.08
N LEU A 279 -15.86 -41.63 -5.39
CA LEU A 279 -14.66 -41.52 -6.22
C LEU A 279 -13.89 -40.22 -5.96
N HIS A 280 -14.59 -39.16 -5.54
CA HIS A 280 -14.00 -37.87 -5.21
C HIS A 280 -13.67 -37.75 -3.73
N PHE A 281 -14.46 -38.38 -2.85
CA PHE A 281 -14.28 -38.32 -1.40
C PHE A 281 -14.53 -39.69 -0.75
N ARG A 282 -13.59 -40.17 0.08
CA ARG A 282 -13.75 -41.42 0.83
C ARG A 282 -14.19 -41.12 2.26
N ASP A 283 -15.21 -41.81 2.73
CA ASP A 283 -15.56 -41.81 4.15
C ASP A 283 -14.38 -42.29 5.00
N ALA A 284 -13.87 -41.42 5.88
CA ALA A 284 -12.81 -41.75 6.82
C ALA A 284 -13.18 -42.93 7.75
N SER A 285 -14.48 -43.25 7.89
CA SER A 285 -14.99 -44.35 8.71
C SER A 285 -14.82 -45.74 8.08
N ARG A 286 -14.57 -45.86 6.77
CA ARG A 286 -14.37 -47.17 6.10
C ARG A 286 -12.92 -47.61 5.98
N SER A 287 -11.94 -46.73 6.23
CA SER A 287 -10.52 -47.11 6.20
C SER A 287 -10.05 -47.79 7.49
N SER A 288 -10.73 -47.57 8.63
CA SER A 288 -10.36 -48.14 9.93
C SER A 288 -10.77 -49.61 10.13
N ILE A 289 -11.72 -50.14 9.35
CA ILE A 289 -12.22 -51.53 9.52
C ILE A 289 -11.33 -52.57 8.81
N ARG A 290 -10.47 -52.16 7.85
CA ARG A 290 -9.60 -53.12 7.12
C ARG A 290 -8.25 -53.41 7.78
N ASN A 291 -7.83 -52.65 8.79
CA ASN A 291 -6.53 -52.85 9.45
C ASN A 291 -6.58 -53.67 10.75
N SER A 292 -7.75 -54.11 11.21
CA SER A 292 -7.88 -54.88 12.46
C SER A 292 -7.96 -56.40 12.29
N SER A 293 -7.91 -56.94 11.06
CA SER A 293 -8.06 -58.38 10.80
C SER A 293 -6.80 -59.10 10.28
N ARG A 294 -5.61 -58.48 10.36
CA ARG A 294 -4.33 -59.18 10.23
C ARG A 294 -3.63 -59.26 11.58
N GLY A 295 -4.05 -60.23 12.39
CA GLY A 295 -3.41 -60.51 13.67
C GLY A 295 -4.19 -61.52 14.50
N ARG A 296 -4.26 -62.78 14.04
CA ARG A 296 -4.38 -64.00 14.87
C ARG A 296 -4.49 -65.25 14.00
N LYS A 297 -3.33 -65.82 13.66
CA LYS A 297 -2.92 -67.20 13.93
C LYS A 297 -1.66 -67.50 13.13
#